data_AF-A0A1F2RUR1-F1
#
_entry.id   AF-A0A1F2RUR1-F1
#
_cell.length_a   1.000
_cell.length_b   1.000
_cell.length_c   1.000
_cell.angle_alpha   90.00
_cell.angle_beta   90.00
_cell.angle_gamma   90.00
#
_symmetry.space_group_name_H-M   'P 1'
#
loop_
_entity.id
_entity.type
_entity.pdbx_description
1 polymer ?
#
loop_
_entity_poly.entity_id
_entity_poly.type
_entity_poly.pdbx_seq_one_letter_code
_entity_poly.pdbx_strand_id
1 'polypeptide(L)'
;MTGSNRRPVRSPGNGSRCEKCPLDRLDAAQHSEAGQLLRRALDLRAALRIGISLSLCDIAADEFFTMLIIEEEQDRLEREQSQPHGR
;
A
#
# COMPACT_ATOMS: atom_id res chain seq x y z
N MET A 1 -14.85 15.24 -19.78
CA MET A 1 -14.84 13.81 -20.15
C MET A 1 -13.39 13.34 -20.21
N THR A 2 -12.99 12.61 -19.17
CA THR A 2 -11.83 11.71 -19.02
C THR A 2 -10.52 12.05 -19.75
N GLY A 3 -9.62 12.74 -19.04
CA GLY A 3 -8.18 12.69 -19.31
C GLY A 3 -7.63 11.33 -18.90
N SER A 4 -7.67 10.38 -19.83
CA SER A 4 -7.08 9.05 -19.68
C SER A 4 -5.56 9.15 -19.86
N ASN A 5 -4.84 9.44 -18.79
CA ASN A 5 -3.38 9.47 -18.80
C ASN A 5 -2.82 8.10 -18.42
N ARG A 6 -2.83 7.16 -19.39
CA ARG A 6 -2.00 5.96 -19.35
C ARG A 6 -1.29 5.81 -20.69
N ARG A 7 0.05 5.86 -20.69
CA ARG A 7 0.92 4.99 -21.51
C ARG A 7 2.42 5.11 -21.15
N PRO A 8 3.28 4.16 -21.58
CA PRO A 8 3.87 3.13 -20.72
C PRO A 8 5.41 3.19 -20.68
N VAL A 9 6.08 2.36 -19.86
CA VAL A 9 7.49 2.03 -20.09
C VAL A 9 7.61 0.55 -20.44
N ARG A 10 7.49 0.24 -21.74
CA ARG A 10 8.16 -0.91 -22.34
C ARG A 10 9.34 -0.35 -23.12
N SER A 11 10.55 -0.73 -22.75
CA SER A 11 11.73 -0.40 -23.54
C SER A 11 11.78 -1.29 -24.80
N PRO A 12 11.91 -0.72 -26.02
CA PRO A 12 12.23 -1.48 -27.21
C PRO A 12 13.75 -1.64 -27.29
N GLY A 13 14.27 -2.80 -26.87
CA GLY A 13 15.69 -3.10 -26.97
C GLY A 13 16.12 -4.25 -26.07
N ASN A 14 16.35 -5.41 -26.69
CA ASN A 14 17.35 -6.41 -26.29
C ASN A 14 17.23 -7.09 -24.92
N GLY A 15 16.04 -7.37 -24.37
CA GLY A 15 15.88 -8.40 -23.32
C GLY A 15 16.67 -8.25 -22.00
N SER A 16 17.50 -7.22 -21.85
CA SER A 16 18.18 -6.87 -20.62
C SER A 16 17.22 -5.99 -19.82
N ARG A 17 16.89 -6.46 -18.61
CA ARG A 17 16.22 -5.63 -17.61
C ARG A 17 17.08 -4.38 -17.43
N CYS A 18 16.46 -3.20 -17.39
CA CYS A 18 17.18 -1.96 -17.11
C CYS A 18 18.02 -2.13 -15.83
N GLU A 19 19.27 -1.64 -15.85
CA GLU A 19 20.26 -1.92 -14.79
C GLU A 19 19.83 -1.45 -13.40
N LYS A 20 18.92 -0.48 -13.32
CA LYS A 20 18.25 -0.02 -12.10
C LYS A 20 16.80 0.33 -12.41
N CYS A 21 15.92 -0.66 -12.43
CA CYS A 21 14.49 -0.40 -12.60
C CYS A 21 13.94 0.25 -11.32
N PRO A 22 13.15 1.34 -11.41
CA PRO A 22 12.35 1.78 -10.26
C PRO A 22 11.48 0.67 -9.67
N LEU A 23 11.06 -0.30 -10.49
CA LEU A 23 10.34 -1.48 -10.05
C LEU A 23 11.19 -2.36 -9.12
N ASP A 24 12.51 -2.49 -9.36
CA ASP A 24 13.38 -3.29 -8.49
C ASP A 24 13.41 -2.74 -7.07
N ARG A 25 13.34 -1.40 -6.92
CA ARG A 25 13.26 -0.75 -5.61
C ARG A 25 11.91 -1.00 -4.93
N LEU A 26 10.82 -0.96 -5.70
CA LEU A 26 9.48 -1.26 -5.20
C LEU A 26 9.34 -2.72 -4.80
N ASP A 27 9.90 -3.63 -5.59
CA ASP A 27 9.92 -5.06 -5.29
C ASP A 27 10.76 -5.32 -4.03
N ALA A 28 11.96 -4.72 -3.94
CA ALA A 28 12.79 -4.81 -2.74
C ALA A 28 12.07 -4.26 -1.49
N ALA A 29 11.37 -3.12 -1.61
CA ALA A 29 10.60 -2.57 -0.50
C ALA A 29 9.43 -3.48 -0.09
N GLN A 30 8.69 -4.03 -1.06
CA GLN A 30 7.59 -4.97 -0.79
C GLN A 30 8.07 -6.27 -0.12
N HIS A 31 9.26 -6.75 -0.50
CA HIS A 31 9.85 -7.96 0.06
C HIS A 31 10.62 -7.73 1.36
N SER A 32 10.87 -6.47 1.75
CA SER A 32 11.42 -6.14 3.06
C SER A 32 10.48 -6.56 4.19
N GLU A 33 11.02 -6.74 5.39
CA GLU A 33 10.23 -7.11 6.58
C GLU A 33 9.07 -6.13 6.83
N ALA A 34 9.35 -4.82 6.76
CA ALA A 34 8.33 -3.77 6.90
C ALA A 34 7.28 -3.83 5.79
N GLY A 35 7.69 -4.10 4.55
CA GLY A 35 6.77 -4.25 3.42
C GLY A 35 5.83 -5.45 3.58
N GLN A 36 6.36 -6.57 4.06
CA GLN A 36 5.56 -7.76 4.34
C GLN A 36 4.59 -7.53 5.50
N LEU A 37 5.03 -6.84 6.56
CA LEU A 37 4.18 -6.48 7.70
C LEU A 37 3.01 -5.58 7.28
N LEU A 38 3.31 -4.53 6.49
CA LEU A 38 2.30 -3.66 5.90
C LEU A 38 1.30 -4.45 5.05
N ARG A 39 1.78 -5.40 4.25
CA ARG A 39 0.91 -6.23 3.41
C ARG A 39 -0.05 -7.07 4.26
N ARG A 40 0.45 -7.75 5.30
CA ARG A 40 -0.37 -8.56 6.21
C ARG A 40 -1.41 -7.72 6.94
N ALA A 41 -1.02 -6.55 7.46
CA ALA A 41 -1.93 -5.62 8.11
C ALA A 41 -3.05 -5.13 7.17
N LEU A 42 -2.73 -4.83 5.90
CA LEU A 42 -3.73 -4.47 4.89
C LEU A 42 -4.69 -5.61 4.57
N ASP A 43 -4.18 -6.84 4.46
CA ASP A 43 -4.99 -8.03 4.19
C ASP A 43 -5.94 -8.33 5.38
N LEU A 44 -5.45 -8.21 6.63
CA LEU A 44 -6.26 -8.33 7.85
C LEU A 44 -7.35 -7.25 7.91
N ARG A 45 -7.01 -5.98 7.65
CA ARG A 45 -7.99 -4.89 7.59
C ARG A 45 -9.07 -5.16 6.55
N ALA A 46 -8.68 -5.66 5.37
CA ALA A 46 -9.63 -6.02 4.33
C ALA A 46 -10.56 -7.18 4.77
N ALA A 47 -10.01 -8.20 5.43
CA ALA A 47 -10.75 -9.33 5.99
C ALA A 47 -11.81 -8.86 7.01
N LEU A 48 -11.42 -8.00 7.95
CA LEU A 48 -12.36 -7.44 8.93
C LEU A 48 -13.47 -6.62 8.25
N ARG A 49 -13.12 -5.82 7.24
CA ARG A 49 -14.09 -5.00 6.50
C ARG A 49 -15.15 -5.82 5.75
N ILE A 50 -14.82 -7.03 5.30
CA ILE A 50 -15.78 -7.95 4.68
C ILE A 50 -16.53 -8.83 5.69
N GLY A 51 -16.32 -8.62 7.00
CA GLY A 51 -17.06 -9.27 8.08
C GLY A 51 -16.40 -10.52 8.66
N ILE A 52 -15.14 -10.80 8.33
CA ILE A 52 -14.39 -11.86 9.02
C ILE A 52 -14.11 -11.39 10.45
N SER A 53 -14.36 -12.25 11.43
CA SER A 53 -14.05 -12.00 12.83
C SER A 53 -12.77 -12.74 13.20
N LEU A 54 -11.89 -12.06 13.95
CA LEU A 54 -10.63 -12.59 14.46
C LEU A 54 -10.52 -12.24 15.93
N SER A 55 -9.97 -13.14 16.75
CA SER A 55 -9.58 -12.81 18.11
C SER A 55 -8.29 -12.02 18.11
N LEU A 56 -8.06 -11.20 19.14
CA LEU A 56 -6.75 -10.56 19.34
C LEU A 56 -5.64 -11.59 19.61
N CYS A 57 -5.99 -12.81 20.04
CA CYS A 57 -5.03 -13.90 20.17
C CYS A 57 -4.57 -14.48 18.82
N ASP A 58 -5.32 -14.24 17.74
CA ASP A 58 -5.03 -14.76 16.40
C ASP A 58 -4.15 -13.80 15.58
N ILE A 59 -3.88 -12.60 16.11
CA ILE A 59 -3.18 -11.51 15.41
C ILE A 59 -1.87 -11.23 16.15
N ALA A 60 -0.77 -11.12 15.39
CA ALA A 60 0.50 -10.74 15.98
C ALA A 60 0.49 -9.25 16.39
N ALA A 61 1.18 -8.90 17.48
CA ALA A 61 1.12 -7.56 18.04
C ALA A 61 1.60 -6.48 17.06
N ASP A 62 2.64 -6.78 16.28
CA ASP A 62 3.19 -5.93 15.23
C ASP A 62 2.19 -5.67 14.09
N GLU A 63 1.43 -6.69 13.68
CA GLU A 63 0.37 -6.56 12.69
C GLU A 63 -0.76 -5.67 13.19
N PHE A 64 -1.18 -5.86 14.44
CA PHE A 64 -2.20 -5.04 15.08
C PHE A 64 -1.76 -3.57 15.18
N PHE A 65 -0.54 -3.29 15.65
CA PHE A 65 -0.03 -1.92 15.71
C PHE A 65 0.10 -1.29 14.31
N THR A 66 0.52 -2.07 13.32
CA THR A 66 0.61 -1.60 11.94
C THR A 66 -0.77 -1.22 11.39
N MET A 67 -1.82 -2.00 11.71
CA MET A 67 -3.20 -1.64 11.36
C MET A 67 -3.63 -0.32 12.00
N LEU A 68 -3.30 -0.08 13.27
CA LEU A 68 -3.63 1.19 13.94
C LEU A 68 -2.97 2.39 13.24
N ILE A 69 -1.69 2.27 12.87
CA ILE A 69 -0.98 3.31 12.11
C ILE A 69 -1.67 3.55 10.77
N ILE A 70 -2.07 2.49 10.06
CA ILE A 70 -2.78 2.61 8.78
C ILE A 70 -4.08 3.40 8.95
N GLU A 71 -4.88 3.12 9.98
CA GLU A 71 -6.12 3.88 10.23
C GLU A 71 -5.83 5.35 10.56
N GLU A 72 -4.83 5.65 11.39
CA GLU A 72 -4.44 7.03 11.70
C GLU A 72 -4.03 7.81 10.44
N GLU A 73 -3.24 7.17 9.56
CA GLU A 73 -2.81 7.79 8.30
C GLU A 73 -3.99 7.98 7.33
N GLN A 74 -4.96 7.06 7.30
CA GLN A 74 -6.18 7.21 6.51
C GLN A 74 -7.04 8.37 7.04
N ASP A 75 -7.25 8.44 8.35
CA ASP A 75 -7.98 9.54 9.00
C ASP A 75 -7.31 10.89 8.69
N ARG A 76 -5.97 10.95 8.74
CA ARG A 76 -5.23 12.16 8.40
C ARG A 76 -5.44 12.54 6.94
N LEU A 77 -5.34 11.57 6.02
CA LEU A 77 -5.56 11.78 4.61
C LEU A 77 -6.98 12.26 4.31
N GLU A 78 -8.00 11.69 4.95
CA GLU A 78 -9.39 12.12 4.79
C GLU A 78 -9.59 13.57 5.26
N ARG A 79 -8.97 13.95 6.38
CA ARG A 79 -8.98 15.34 6.85
C ARG A 79 -8.33 16.28 5.85
N GLU A 80 -7.15 15.93 5.33
CA GLU A 80 -6.44 16.71 4.32
C GLU A 80 -7.27 16.88 3.02
N GLN A 81 -7.99 15.84 2.59
CA GLN A 81 -8.85 15.89 1.41
C GLN A 81 -10.15 16.68 1.66
N SER A 82 -10.67 16.65 2.88
CA SER A 82 -11.87 17.39 3.28
C SER A 82 -11.63 18.89 3.47
N GLN A 83 -10.37 19.29 3.67
CA GLN A 83 -10.01 20.70 3.64
C GLN A 83 -10.10 21.22 2.19
N PRO A 84 -10.93 22.24 1.92
CA PRO A 84 -10.95 22.85 0.60
C PRO A 84 -9.52 23.34 0.31
N HIS A 85 -8.89 22.76 -0.71
CA HIS A 85 -7.66 23.30 -1.25
C HIS A 85 -8.00 24.71 -1.71
N GLY A 86 -7.59 25.70 -0.91
CA GLY A 86 -7.94 27.10 -1.09
C GLY A 86 -7.71 27.49 -2.54
N ARG A 87 -8.79 27.78 -3.23
CA ARG A 87 -8.82 28.40 -4.56
C ARG A 87 -9.52 29.73 -4.46
#